data_AF-A0A3N4HXF7-F1
#
_entry.id   AF-A0A3N4HXF7-F1
#
_cell.length_a   1.000
_cell.length_b   1.000
_cell.length_c   1.000
_cell.angle_alpha   90.00
_cell.angle_beta   90.00
_cell.angle_gamma   90.00
#
_symmetry.space_group_name_H-M   'P 1'
#
loop_
_entity.id
_entity.type
_entity.pdbx_description
1 polymer ?
#
loop_
_entity_poly.entity_id
_entity_poly.type
_entity_poly.pdbx_seq_one_letter_code
_entity_poly.pdbx_strand_id
1 'polypeptide(L)'
;MSVSPDDWKRVLDTIATQNTWPFPFYDSLALSIQSAVRTIPIFSNWKPSGHDIQFLGALQTLEEALTQTRSLQALLEQYILFFISTYLPFAMRSEAQYDILSLTQNYFAVTETIAGGRRGPVLHNRRIGSILRTNQLRLVEGIPRAAMDVVKKWIEETPSYGSSTDSIKPVLSSLQYLRRIMNFLVDDRFRSERLEVLLLRYLSETEDINRDVLEGLEKAQVEYETDKDKRRRGPLRPLEELPTISDSDNPDDSDYYA
;
A
#
# COMPACT_ATOMS: atom_id res chain seq x y z
N MET A 1 -3.81 18.78 -1.60
CA MET A 1 -3.27 19.39 -2.83
C MET A 1 -4.11 18.87 -3.98
N SER A 2 -4.63 19.73 -4.85
CA SER A 2 -5.32 19.32 -6.08
C SER A 2 -4.29 19.29 -7.22
N VAL A 3 -4.27 18.22 -8.01
CA VAL A 3 -3.41 18.12 -9.21
C VAL A 3 -4.00 19.02 -10.28
N SER A 4 -3.19 19.89 -10.89
CA SER A 4 -3.68 20.74 -11.98
C SER A 4 -4.02 19.87 -13.20
N PRO A 5 -5.06 20.21 -13.99
CA PRO A 5 -5.24 19.64 -15.33
C PRO A 5 -3.97 19.70 -16.20
N ASP A 6 -3.10 20.69 -15.95
CA ASP A 6 -1.81 20.81 -16.63
C ASP A 6 -0.78 19.77 -16.19
N ASP A 7 -0.82 19.32 -14.92
CA ASP A 7 0.03 18.23 -14.44
C ASP A 7 -0.40 16.90 -15.03
N TRP A 8 -1.71 16.69 -15.15
CA TRP A 8 -2.28 15.58 -15.91
C TRP A 8 -1.77 15.63 -17.33
N LYS A 9 -2.03 16.72 -18.06
CA LYS A 9 -1.57 16.90 -19.42
C LYS A 9 -0.06 16.69 -19.54
N ARG A 10 0.76 17.17 -18.60
CA ARG A 10 2.21 16.94 -18.59
C ARG A 10 2.56 15.47 -18.42
N VAL A 11 1.89 14.73 -17.54
CA VAL A 11 2.08 13.27 -17.40
C VAL A 11 1.62 12.56 -18.67
N LEU A 12 0.44 12.90 -19.20
CA LEU A 12 -0.11 12.30 -20.41
C LEU A 12 0.78 12.58 -21.62
N ASP A 13 1.27 13.81 -21.74
CA ASP A 13 2.21 14.25 -22.77
C ASP A 13 3.56 13.57 -22.55
N THR A 14 4.02 13.35 -21.32
CA THR A 14 5.24 12.57 -21.04
C THR A 14 5.06 11.12 -21.48
N ILE A 15 3.93 10.50 -21.15
CA ILE A 15 3.56 9.12 -21.55
C ILE A 15 3.38 9.00 -23.07
N ALA A 16 2.87 10.04 -23.72
CA ALA A 16 2.56 10.05 -25.16
C ALA A 16 3.74 10.48 -26.04
N THR A 17 4.63 11.35 -25.54
CA THR A 17 5.81 11.83 -26.28
C THR A 17 7.04 10.94 -26.07
N GLN A 18 7.10 10.18 -24.98
CA GLN A 18 8.03 9.06 -24.84
C GLN A 18 7.55 7.88 -25.71
N ASN A 19 7.71 8.01 -27.04
CA ASN A 19 7.59 6.90 -28.00
C ASN A 19 8.55 5.73 -27.67
N THR A 20 9.50 5.99 -26.80
CA THR A 20 10.31 5.00 -26.10
C THR A 20 10.28 5.40 -24.63
N TRP A 21 9.44 4.76 -23.82
CA TRP A 21 9.67 4.80 -22.39
C TRP A 21 11.14 4.40 -22.16
N PRO A 22 11.88 5.06 -21.25
CA PRO A 22 13.28 4.75 -20.99
C PRO A 22 13.51 3.32 -20.48
N PHE A 23 12.44 2.55 -20.28
CA PHE A 23 12.43 1.20 -19.79
C PHE A 23 11.53 0.32 -20.66
N PRO A 24 11.86 -0.97 -20.81
CA PRO A 24 11.07 -1.91 -21.59
C PRO A 24 9.84 -2.35 -20.78
N PHE A 25 8.83 -1.48 -20.68
CA PHE A 25 7.48 -1.95 -20.43
C PHE A 25 7.04 -2.79 -21.62
N TYR A 26 6.24 -3.83 -21.39
CA TYR A 26 5.61 -4.50 -22.53
C TYR A 26 4.67 -3.51 -23.24
N ASP A 27 4.65 -3.55 -24.58
CA ASP A 27 3.79 -2.68 -25.40
C ASP A 27 2.33 -2.69 -24.94
N SER A 28 1.86 -3.82 -24.42
CA SER A 28 0.53 -3.98 -23.83
C SER A 28 0.27 -3.03 -22.67
N LEU A 29 1.22 -2.84 -21.75
CA LEU A 29 1.05 -1.94 -20.62
C LEU A 29 1.03 -0.48 -21.08
N ALA A 30 1.93 -0.09 -21.97
CA ALA A 30 1.95 1.27 -22.51
C ALA A 30 0.63 1.61 -23.21
N LEU A 31 0.13 0.70 -24.05
CA LEU A 31 -1.16 0.87 -24.73
C LEU A 31 -2.34 0.92 -23.75
N SER A 32 -2.35 0.07 -22.71
CA SER A 32 -3.39 0.11 -21.69
C SER A 32 -3.34 1.39 -20.86
N ILE A 33 -2.16 1.89 -20.48
CA ILE A 33 -2.01 3.18 -19.79
C ILE A 33 -2.55 4.30 -20.69
N GLN A 34 -2.12 4.36 -21.95
CA GLN A 34 -2.62 5.35 -22.90
C GLN A 34 -4.14 5.29 -23.07
N SER A 35 -4.71 4.09 -23.14
CA SER A 35 -6.16 3.90 -23.19
C SER A 35 -6.85 4.41 -21.93
N ALA A 36 -6.35 4.04 -20.74
CA ALA A 36 -6.88 4.47 -19.45
C ALA A 36 -6.92 5.98 -19.34
N VAL A 37 -5.77 6.58 -19.65
CA VAL A 37 -5.54 8.02 -19.69
C VAL A 37 -6.56 8.73 -20.57
N ARG A 38 -6.82 8.20 -21.77
CA ARG A 38 -7.81 8.79 -22.69
C ARG A 38 -9.24 8.64 -22.19
N THR A 39 -9.53 7.60 -21.42
CA THR A 39 -10.87 7.37 -20.85
C THR A 39 -11.15 8.23 -19.63
N ILE A 40 -10.15 8.61 -18.82
CA ILE A 40 -10.34 9.38 -17.59
C ILE A 40 -11.14 10.70 -17.82
N PRO A 41 -10.82 11.54 -18.82
CA PRO A 41 -11.58 12.77 -19.09
C PRO A 41 -13.03 12.56 -19.55
N ILE A 42 -13.37 11.38 -20.07
CA ILE A 42 -14.72 11.08 -20.58
C ILE A 42 -15.73 10.99 -19.43
N PHE A 43 -15.26 10.67 -18.23
CA PHE A 43 -16.08 10.67 -17.04
C PHE A 43 -16.16 12.10 -16.49
N SER A 44 -17.03 12.92 -17.08
CA SER A 44 -17.23 14.35 -16.79
C SER A 44 -17.55 14.68 -15.32
N ASN A 45 -17.88 13.68 -14.50
CA ASN A 45 -18.17 13.81 -13.07
C ASN A 45 -16.98 13.41 -12.18
N TRP A 46 -15.89 12.90 -12.77
CA TRP A 46 -14.65 12.61 -12.06
C TRP A 46 -13.96 13.92 -11.69
N LYS A 47 -14.26 14.44 -10.50
CA LYS A 47 -13.47 15.54 -9.95
C LYS A 47 -12.07 15.00 -9.65
N PRO A 48 -10.99 15.72 -10.05
CA PRO A 48 -9.64 15.42 -9.62
C PRO A 48 -9.60 15.39 -8.09
N SER A 49 -9.75 14.20 -7.56
CA SER A 49 -9.80 13.90 -6.14
C SER A 49 -8.51 13.14 -5.82
N GLY A 50 -8.24 12.85 -4.56
CA GLY A 50 -6.96 12.25 -4.14
C GLY A 50 -6.55 10.97 -4.90
N HIS A 51 -7.46 10.32 -5.63
CA HIS A 51 -7.18 9.17 -6.50
C HIS A 51 -6.15 9.47 -7.59
N ASP A 52 -6.19 10.66 -8.18
CA ASP A 52 -5.32 11.04 -9.29
C ASP A 52 -3.87 11.11 -8.85
N ILE A 53 -3.64 11.72 -7.68
CA ILE A 53 -2.31 11.81 -7.04
C ILE A 53 -1.74 10.42 -6.79
N GLN A 54 -2.60 9.48 -6.37
CA GLN A 54 -2.16 8.15 -6.01
C GLN A 54 -1.91 7.27 -7.21
N PHE A 55 -2.74 7.41 -8.25
CA PHE A 55 -2.48 6.75 -9.52
C PHE A 55 -1.17 7.25 -10.13
N LEU A 56 -0.95 8.57 -10.15
CA LEU A 56 0.30 9.17 -10.61
C LEU A 56 1.50 8.77 -9.75
N GLY A 57 1.34 8.78 -8.43
CA GLY A 57 2.35 8.32 -7.49
C GLY A 57 2.69 6.83 -7.70
N ALA A 58 1.69 6.00 -7.99
CA ALA A 58 1.89 4.60 -8.32
C ALA A 58 2.60 4.41 -9.67
N LEU A 59 2.31 5.26 -10.67
CA LEU A 59 3.03 5.29 -11.94
C LEU A 59 4.51 5.63 -11.76
N GLN A 60 4.83 6.62 -10.92
CA GLN A 60 6.22 6.95 -10.57
C GLN A 60 6.89 5.81 -9.80
N THR A 61 6.16 5.21 -8.85
CA THR A 61 6.59 4.06 -8.06
C THR A 61 6.95 2.86 -8.93
N LEU A 62 6.26 2.64 -10.06
CA LEU A 62 6.64 1.60 -11.01
C LEU A 62 8.00 1.84 -11.61
N GLU A 63 8.29 3.07 -12.03
CA GLU A 63 9.57 3.42 -12.62
C GLU A 63 10.72 3.00 -11.69
N GLU A 64 10.57 3.26 -10.40
CA GLU A 64 11.50 2.81 -9.36
C GLU A 64 11.50 1.29 -9.21
N ALA A 65 10.33 0.64 -9.29
CA ALA A 65 10.18 -0.80 -9.21
C ALA A 65 10.66 -1.58 -10.46
N LEU A 66 10.88 -0.92 -11.61
CA LEU A 66 11.50 -1.52 -12.80
C LEU A 66 12.94 -1.97 -12.54
N THR A 67 13.55 -1.44 -11.48
CA THR A 67 14.88 -1.86 -11.02
C THR A 67 14.87 -3.20 -10.27
N GLN A 68 13.70 -3.85 -10.14
CA GLN A 68 13.53 -5.15 -9.48
C GLN A 68 13.72 -6.33 -10.45
N THR A 69 13.58 -7.56 -9.94
CA THR A 69 13.68 -8.77 -10.76
C THR A 69 12.60 -8.80 -11.86
N ARG A 70 12.88 -9.45 -13.01
CA ARG A 70 11.95 -9.50 -14.15
C ARG A 70 10.58 -10.09 -13.80
N SER A 71 10.54 -11.08 -12.90
CA SER A 71 9.27 -11.70 -12.48
C SER A 71 8.41 -10.74 -11.67
N LEU A 72 9.01 -10.03 -10.71
CA LEU A 72 8.31 -9.02 -9.92
C LEU A 72 7.88 -7.85 -10.77
N GLN A 73 8.73 -7.41 -11.71
CA GLN A 73 8.37 -6.39 -12.70
C GLN A 73 7.10 -6.80 -13.47
N ALA A 74 7.12 -7.97 -14.13
CA ALA A 74 5.97 -8.44 -14.91
C ALA A 74 4.69 -8.56 -14.08
N LEU A 75 4.81 -8.97 -12.82
CA LEU A 75 3.68 -9.05 -11.91
C LEU A 75 3.15 -7.68 -11.50
N LEU A 76 4.02 -6.71 -11.23
CA LEU A 76 3.62 -5.34 -10.98
C LEU A 76 2.88 -4.80 -12.22
N GLU A 77 3.42 -4.98 -13.42
CA GLU A 77 2.73 -4.57 -14.65
C GLU A 77 1.31 -5.17 -14.75
N GLN A 78 1.15 -6.47 -14.46
CA GLN A 78 -0.18 -7.11 -14.39
C GLN A 78 -1.07 -6.48 -13.31
N TYR A 79 -0.52 -6.14 -12.16
CA TYR A 79 -1.23 -5.50 -11.05
C TYR A 79 -1.83 -4.14 -11.43
N ILE A 80 -1.09 -3.33 -12.20
CA ILE A 80 -1.59 -2.04 -12.70
C ILE A 80 -2.52 -2.21 -13.89
N LEU A 81 -2.23 -3.17 -14.77
CA LEU A 81 -3.15 -3.51 -15.85
C LEU A 81 -4.52 -3.91 -15.31
N PHE A 82 -4.55 -4.73 -14.27
CA PHE A 82 -5.80 -5.09 -13.59
C PHE A 82 -6.51 -3.85 -13.03
N PHE A 83 -5.76 -2.95 -12.37
CA PHE A 83 -6.31 -1.69 -11.87
C PHE A 83 -6.98 -0.89 -13.00
N ILE A 84 -6.26 -0.67 -14.09
CA ILE A 84 -6.69 0.15 -15.22
C ILE A 84 -7.87 -0.48 -15.98
N SER A 85 -7.78 -1.76 -16.28
CA SER A 85 -8.71 -2.44 -17.20
C SER A 85 -9.97 -2.94 -16.50
N THR A 86 -9.87 -3.24 -15.20
CA THR A 86 -10.94 -3.93 -14.47
C THR A 86 -11.45 -3.09 -13.31
N TYR A 87 -10.58 -2.74 -12.37
CA TYR A 87 -11.00 -2.06 -11.14
C TYR A 87 -11.47 -0.62 -11.38
N LEU A 88 -10.71 0.18 -12.13
CA LEU A 88 -11.01 1.60 -12.35
C LEU A 88 -12.35 1.77 -13.08
N PRO A 89 -12.65 1.07 -14.19
CA PRO A 89 -13.96 1.15 -14.84
C PRO A 89 -15.12 0.75 -13.92
N PHE A 90 -14.89 -0.25 -13.05
CA PHE A 90 -15.88 -0.66 -12.05
C PHE A 90 -16.10 0.45 -11.01
N ALA A 91 -15.01 0.98 -10.44
CA ALA A 91 -15.02 2.06 -9.46
C ALA A 91 -15.73 3.31 -10.00
N MET A 92 -15.51 3.66 -11.27
CA MET A 92 -16.13 4.81 -11.92
C MET A 92 -17.65 4.69 -12.09
N ARG A 93 -18.20 3.48 -12.07
CA ARG A 93 -19.65 3.23 -12.16
C ARG A 93 -20.33 3.12 -10.81
N SER A 94 -19.57 3.07 -9.72
CA SER A 94 -20.10 2.89 -8.38
C SER A 94 -20.45 4.22 -7.72
N GLU A 95 -21.55 4.22 -6.98
CA GLU A 95 -22.05 5.39 -6.25
C GLU A 95 -21.27 5.64 -4.94
N ALA A 96 -20.50 4.65 -4.46
CA ALA A 96 -19.76 4.68 -3.19
C ALA A 96 -18.38 5.38 -3.31
N GLN A 97 -18.35 6.63 -3.78
CA GLN A 97 -17.11 7.33 -4.15
C GLN A 97 -16.06 7.44 -3.03
N TYR A 98 -16.46 7.72 -1.78
CA TYR A 98 -15.51 7.89 -0.67
C TYR A 98 -14.77 6.60 -0.33
N ASP A 99 -15.47 5.48 -0.28
CA ASP A 99 -14.86 4.20 0.11
C ASP A 99 -13.92 3.66 -0.98
N ILE A 100 -14.23 3.95 -2.25
CA ILE A 100 -13.38 3.63 -3.41
C ILE A 100 -12.04 4.38 -3.32
N LEU A 101 -11.99 5.57 -2.73
CA LEU A 101 -10.74 6.29 -2.50
C LEU A 101 -9.85 5.55 -1.52
N SER A 102 -10.41 5.18 -0.38
CA SER A 102 -9.68 4.39 0.61
C SER A 102 -9.25 3.03 0.03
N LEU A 103 -10.05 2.42 -0.85
CA LEU A 103 -9.70 1.16 -1.48
C LEU A 103 -8.55 1.33 -2.48
N THR A 104 -8.62 2.36 -3.32
CA THR A 104 -7.55 2.75 -4.25
C THR A 104 -6.24 3.03 -3.51
N GLN A 105 -6.30 3.76 -2.39
CA GLN A 105 -5.17 4.03 -1.51
C GLN A 105 -4.49 2.75 -1.05
N ASN A 106 -5.28 1.81 -0.50
CA ASN A 106 -4.72 0.58 0.03
C ASN A 106 -4.21 -0.35 -1.07
N TYR A 107 -4.84 -0.32 -2.26
CA TYR A 107 -4.39 -1.05 -3.42
C TYR A 107 -2.99 -0.59 -3.88
N PHE A 108 -2.76 0.73 -4.01
CA PHE A 108 -1.46 1.26 -4.43
C PHE A 108 -0.41 1.32 -3.32
N ALA A 109 -0.81 1.29 -2.05
CA ALA A 109 0.15 1.19 -0.96
C ALA A 109 1.01 -0.10 -1.05
N VAL A 110 0.52 -1.15 -1.70
CA VAL A 110 1.30 -2.37 -1.98
C VAL A 110 2.46 -2.05 -2.94
N THR A 111 2.18 -1.36 -4.05
CA THR A 111 3.22 -0.99 -5.03
C THR A 111 4.22 -0.01 -4.42
N GLU A 112 3.75 0.98 -3.67
CA GLU A 112 4.60 1.96 -2.96
C GLU A 112 5.58 1.26 -2.01
N THR A 113 5.09 0.24 -1.30
CA THR A 113 5.92 -0.53 -0.36
C THR A 113 6.99 -1.34 -1.10
N ILE A 114 6.68 -1.92 -2.26
CA ILE A 114 7.63 -2.69 -3.08
C ILE A 114 8.72 -1.79 -3.69
N ALA A 115 8.34 -0.63 -4.20
CA ALA A 115 9.30 0.32 -4.76
C ALA A 115 10.17 1.00 -3.69
N GLY A 116 9.82 0.84 -2.42
CA GLY A 116 10.61 1.32 -1.29
C GLY A 116 10.07 2.56 -0.62
N GLY A 117 9.18 3.31 -1.26
CA GLY A 117 8.55 4.52 -0.72
C GLY A 117 9.52 5.38 0.10
N ARG A 118 9.15 5.71 1.35
CA ARG A 118 9.99 6.51 2.26
C ARG A 118 11.21 5.79 2.83
N ARG A 119 11.26 4.45 2.77
CA ARG A 119 12.34 3.64 3.37
C ARG A 119 13.44 3.29 2.37
N GLY A 120 13.27 3.67 1.10
CA GLY A 120 14.15 3.26 0.02
C GLY A 120 13.89 1.81 -0.42
N PRO A 121 14.36 1.42 -1.62
CA PRO A 121 13.98 0.17 -2.24
C PRO A 121 14.74 -1.02 -1.62
N VAL A 122 14.29 -1.49 -0.45
CA VAL A 122 14.92 -2.59 0.30
C VAL A 122 15.18 -3.82 -0.57
N LEU A 123 14.19 -4.20 -1.39
CA LEU A 123 14.32 -5.33 -2.31
C LEU A 123 15.39 -5.09 -3.40
N HIS A 124 15.50 -3.86 -3.89
CA HIS A 124 16.52 -3.48 -4.87
C HIS A 124 17.92 -3.54 -4.23
N ASN A 125 18.07 -2.98 -3.04
CA ASN A 125 19.34 -3.01 -2.29
C ASN A 125 19.78 -4.44 -2.00
N ARG A 126 18.83 -5.31 -1.61
CA ARG A 126 19.10 -6.74 -1.42
C ARG A 126 19.49 -7.43 -2.71
N ARG A 127 18.85 -7.08 -3.83
CA ARG A 127 19.17 -7.63 -5.15
C ARG A 127 20.58 -7.27 -5.59
N ILE A 128 20.94 -5.98 -5.53
CA ILE A 128 22.29 -5.52 -5.88
C ILE A 128 23.33 -6.17 -4.98
N GLY A 129 23.04 -6.28 -3.68
CA GLY A 129 23.89 -6.99 -2.72
C GLY A 129 23.91 -8.51 -2.87
N SER A 130 23.18 -9.10 -3.83
CA SER A 130 23.03 -10.56 -4.01
C SER A 130 22.55 -11.31 -2.75
N ILE A 131 21.82 -10.62 -1.87
CA ILE A 131 21.23 -11.17 -0.64
C ILE A 131 19.71 -11.34 -0.74
N LEU A 132 19.10 -10.98 -1.89
CA LEU A 132 17.68 -11.23 -2.14
C LEU A 132 17.46 -12.71 -2.46
N ARG A 133 16.83 -13.43 -1.55
CA ARG A 133 16.54 -14.86 -1.71
C ARG A 133 15.30 -15.09 -2.58
N THR A 134 15.28 -16.21 -3.29
CA THR A 134 14.14 -16.63 -4.13
C THR A 134 12.84 -16.76 -3.32
N ASN A 135 12.92 -17.26 -2.08
CA ASN A 135 11.73 -17.42 -1.25
C ASN A 135 11.16 -16.08 -0.77
N GLN A 136 12.00 -15.11 -0.41
CA GLN A 136 11.55 -13.73 -0.14
C GLN A 136 10.84 -13.13 -1.34
N LEU A 137 11.41 -13.30 -2.53
CA LEU A 137 10.81 -12.81 -3.76
C LEU A 137 9.44 -13.43 -4.01
N ARG A 138 9.31 -14.76 -3.87
CA ARG A 138 8.03 -15.46 -4.01
C ARG A 138 6.97 -14.99 -3.00
N LEU A 139 7.36 -14.73 -1.75
CA LEU A 139 6.46 -14.19 -0.73
C LEU A 139 5.99 -12.78 -1.10
N VAL A 140 6.90 -11.92 -1.53
CA VAL A 140 6.57 -10.56 -2.00
C VAL A 140 5.64 -10.62 -3.21
N GLU A 141 5.90 -11.51 -4.17
CA GLU A 141 5.05 -11.72 -5.35
C GLU A 141 3.66 -12.28 -4.99
N GLY A 142 3.53 -13.03 -3.90
CA GLY A 142 2.23 -13.56 -3.45
C GLY A 142 1.23 -12.47 -3.06
N ILE A 143 1.72 -11.36 -2.50
CA ILE A 143 0.84 -10.30 -1.97
C ILE A 143 0.07 -9.53 -3.05
N PRO A 144 0.68 -8.98 -4.13
CA PRO A 144 -0.08 -8.30 -5.18
C PRO A 144 -1.05 -9.25 -5.90
N ARG A 145 -0.73 -10.55 -6.01
CA ARG A 145 -1.68 -11.57 -6.52
C ARG A 145 -2.91 -11.67 -5.63
N ALA A 146 -2.69 -11.87 -4.33
CA ALA A 146 -3.77 -11.94 -3.36
C ALA A 146 -4.62 -10.65 -3.32
N ALA A 147 -3.99 -9.48 -3.47
CA ALA A 147 -4.70 -8.21 -3.55
C ALA A 147 -5.59 -8.10 -4.80
N MET A 148 -5.11 -8.54 -5.97
CA MET A 148 -5.96 -8.64 -7.17
C MET A 148 -7.12 -9.61 -6.97
N ASP A 149 -6.88 -10.78 -6.39
CA ASP A 149 -7.91 -11.78 -6.15
C ASP A 149 -9.00 -11.28 -5.20
N VAL A 150 -8.61 -10.58 -4.12
CA VAL A 150 -9.54 -9.93 -3.19
C VAL A 150 -10.43 -8.91 -3.89
N VAL A 151 -9.84 -8.02 -4.69
CA VAL A 151 -10.60 -6.98 -5.42
C VAL A 151 -11.46 -7.61 -6.50
N LYS A 152 -10.96 -8.60 -7.24
CA LYS A 152 -11.68 -9.33 -8.28
C LYS A 152 -12.92 -10.02 -7.70
N LYS A 153 -12.75 -10.77 -6.61
CA LYS A 153 -13.86 -11.45 -5.93
C LYS A 153 -14.93 -10.45 -5.48
N TRP A 154 -14.52 -9.33 -4.90
CA TRP A 154 -15.45 -8.28 -4.52
C TRP A 154 -16.22 -7.70 -5.72
N ILE A 155 -15.55 -7.42 -6.84
CA ILE A 155 -16.19 -6.95 -8.08
C ILE A 155 -17.24 -7.96 -8.57
N GLU A 156 -16.93 -9.26 -8.55
CA GLU A 156 -17.83 -10.34 -8.96
C GLU A 156 -19.06 -10.48 -8.03
N GLU A 157 -18.87 -10.24 -6.74
CA GLU A 157 -19.92 -10.36 -5.72
C GLU A 157 -20.81 -9.11 -5.62
N THR A 158 -20.30 -7.92 -5.94
CA THR A 158 -20.99 -6.63 -5.77
C THR A 158 -22.39 -6.54 -6.40
N PRO A 159 -22.67 -7.07 -7.61
CA PRO A 159 -24.01 -7.05 -8.19
C PRO A 159 -25.09 -7.66 -7.26
N SER A 160 -24.69 -8.55 -6.35
CA SER A 160 -25.59 -9.23 -5.40
C SER A 160 -25.90 -8.41 -4.13
N TYR A 161 -25.06 -7.41 -3.79
CA TYR A 161 -25.13 -6.70 -2.52
C TYR A 161 -25.76 -5.30 -2.61
N GLY A 162 -26.05 -4.81 -3.82
CA GLY A 162 -26.51 -3.43 -4.05
C GLY A 162 -25.42 -2.39 -3.74
N SER A 163 -25.68 -1.10 -3.98
CA SER A 163 -24.73 0.01 -3.75
C SER A 163 -24.36 0.26 -2.27
N SER A 164 -24.51 -0.73 -1.37
CA SER A 164 -24.24 -0.55 0.05
C SER A 164 -22.75 -0.44 0.34
N THR A 165 -22.38 0.66 1.01
CA THR A 165 -21.03 0.93 1.52
C THR A 165 -20.55 -0.13 2.52
N ASP A 166 -21.44 -0.88 3.16
CA ASP A 166 -21.04 -1.94 4.09
C ASP A 166 -20.34 -3.12 3.38
N SER A 167 -20.55 -3.31 2.08
CA SER A 167 -19.92 -4.39 1.30
C SER A 167 -18.41 -4.20 1.11
N ILE A 168 -17.88 -2.97 1.22
CA ILE A 168 -16.47 -2.67 0.94
C ILE A 168 -15.56 -2.82 2.15
N LYS A 169 -16.10 -2.75 3.37
CA LYS A 169 -15.32 -2.80 4.62
C LYS A 169 -14.47 -4.08 4.72
N PRO A 170 -14.98 -5.29 4.44
CA PRO A 170 -14.17 -6.51 4.51
C PRO A 170 -13.01 -6.51 3.50
N VAL A 171 -13.23 -5.92 2.32
CA VAL A 171 -12.23 -5.79 1.25
C VAL A 171 -11.12 -4.84 1.68
N LEU A 172 -11.50 -3.68 2.23
CA LEU A 172 -10.57 -2.70 2.79
C LEU A 172 -9.71 -3.32 3.90
N SER A 173 -10.33 -4.03 4.85
CA SER A 173 -9.62 -4.73 5.92
C SER A 173 -8.63 -5.77 5.37
N SER A 174 -9.03 -6.51 4.33
CA SER A 174 -8.17 -7.50 3.67
C SER A 174 -6.96 -6.85 3.00
N LEU A 175 -7.15 -5.75 2.25
CA LEU A 175 -6.03 -5.02 1.63
C LEU A 175 -5.10 -4.38 2.68
N GLN A 176 -5.65 -3.84 3.77
CA GLN A 176 -4.85 -3.32 4.89
C GLN A 176 -3.99 -4.41 5.53
N TYR A 177 -4.55 -5.62 5.69
CA TYR A 177 -3.82 -6.76 6.21
C TYR A 177 -2.69 -7.18 5.27
N LEU A 178 -2.97 -7.30 3.97
CA LEU A 178 -1.95 -7.58 2.94
C LEU A 178 -0.84 -6.54 2.92
N ARG A 179 -1.18 -5.26 3.08
CA ARG A 179 -0.20 -4.18 3.22
C ARG A 179 0.69 -4.35 4.46
N ARG A 180 0.13 -4.75 5.60
CA ARG A 180 0.92 -5.02 6.82
C ARG A 180 1.88 -6.18 6.61
N ILE A 181 1.44 -7.26 5.97
CA ILE A 181 2.31 -8.38 5.61
C ILE A 181 3.42 -7.93 4.65
N MET A 182 3.09 -7.14 3.62
CA MET A 182 4.09 -6.60 2.70
C MET A 182 5.18 -5.81 3.46
N ASN A 183 4.77 -4.89 4.34
CA ASN A 183 5.68 -4.11 5.17
C ASN A 183 6.61 -4.98 6.02
N PHE A 184 6.10 -6.10 6.54
CA PHE A 184 6.90 -7.08 7.27
C PHE A 184 7.92 -7.78 6.35
N LEU A 185 7.49 -8.26 5.18
CA LEU A 185 8.35 -8.98 4.23
C LEU A 185 9.48 -8.11 3.67
N VAL A 186 9.23 -6.81 3.50
CA VAL A 186 10.24 -5.84 3.05
C VAL A 186 11.00 -5.14 4.19
N ASP A 187 10.77 -5.50 5.45
CA ASP A 187 11.54 -4.93 6.57
C ASP A 187 12.99 -5.43 6.52
N ASP A 188 13.96 -4.53 6.68
CA ASP A 188 15.40 -4.83 6.66
C ASP A 188 15.83 -5.90 7.67
N ARG A 189 15.04 -6.06 8.74
CA ARG A 189 15.27 -7.03 9.82
C ARG A 189 14.71 -8.41 9.51
N PHE A 190 13.85 -8.56 8.49
CA PHE A 190 13.34 -9.87 8.09
C PHE A 190 14.43 -10.67 7.37
N ARG A 191 15.10 -11.57 8.11
CA ARG A 191 16.27 -12.35 7.67
C ARG A 191 16.09 -13.87 7.82
N SER A 192 14.93 -14.36 8.27
CA SER A 192 14.74 -15.76 8.62
C SER A 192 14.33 -16.64 7.43
N GLU A 193 15.28 -17.43 6.91
CA GLU A 193 15.03 -18.40 5.82
C GLU A 193 14.02 -19.48 6.20
N ARG A 194 14.15 -20.00 7.43
CA ARG A 194 13.25 -21.01 7.95
C ARG A 194 11.81 -20.50 7.96
N LEU A 195 11.60 -19.24 8.37
CA LEU A 195 10.28 -18.64 8.38
C LEU A 195 9.76 -18.44 6.95
N GLU A 196 10.61 -18.06 6.01
CA GLU A 196 10.21 -17.93 4.59
C GLU A 196 9.70 -19.25 4.02
N VAL A 197 10.41 -20.35 4.26
CA VAL A 197 10.00 -21.69 3.80
C VAL A 197 8.68 -22.12 4.43
N LEU A 198 8.51 -21.88 5.74
CA LEU A 198 7.28 -22.21 6.44
C LEU A 198 6.09 -21.42 5.90
N LEU A 199 6.25 -20.11 5.67
CA LEU A 199 5.21 -19.26 5.10
C LEU A 199 4.84 -19.71 3.68
N LEU A 200 5.82 -20.00 2.82
CA LEU A 200 5.55 -20.46 1.45
C LEU A 200 4.84 -21.81 1.44
N ARG A 201 5.25 -22.74 2.31
CA ARG A 201 4.59 -24.04 2.44
C ARG A 201 3.14 -23.85 2.87
N TYR A 202 2.92 -23.04 3.90
CA TYR A 202 1.58 -22.74 4.38
C TYR A 202 0.68 -22.10 3.31
N LEU A 203 1.22 -21.14 2.53
CA LEU A 203 0.49 -20.52 1.42
C LEU A 203 0.22 -21.47 0.25
N SER A 204 1.03 -22.52 0.08
CA SER A 204 0.81 -23.55 -0.95
C SER A 204 -0.21 -24.61 -0.56
N GLU A 205 -0.55 -24.72 0.73
CA GLU A 205 -1.54 -25.66 1.25
C GLU A 205 -2.94 -25.06 1.07
N THR A 206 -3.47 -25.16 -0.17
CA THR A 206 -4.73 -24.49 -0.58
C THR A 206 -6.00 -25.04 0.07
N GLU A 207 -5.96 -26.26 0.62
CA GLU A 207 -7.13 -26.96 1.13
C GLU A 207 -7.27 -26.93 2.66
N ASP A 208 -6.22 -26.59 3.42
CA ASP A 208 -6.24 -26.71 4.89
C ASP A 208 -5.36 -25.67 5.60
N ILE A 209 -5.64 -24.40 5.32
CA ILE A 209 -5.05 -23.26 6.03
C ILE A 209 -5.46 -23.37 7.51
N ASN A 210 -4.55 -23.89 8.34
CA ASN A 210 -4.79 -24.05 9.77
C ASN A 210 -4.98 -22.67 10.43
N ARG A 211 -6.24 -22.28 10.65
CA ARG A 211 -6.62 -20.98 11.22
C ARG A 211 -6.09 -20.79 12.63
N ASP A 212 -5.97 -21.86 13.41
CA ASP A 212 -5.48 -21.79 14.80
C ASP A 212 -4.04 -21.25 14.85
N VAL A 213 -3.22 -21.59 13.85
CA VAL A 213 -1.85 -21.06 13.73
C VAL A 213 -1.86 -19.56 13.46
N LEU A 214 -2.75 -19.08 12.57
CA LEU A 214 -2.87 -17.64 12.28
C LEU A 214 -3.34 -16.85 13.50
N GLU A 215 -4.36 -17.35 14.19
CA GLU A 215 -4.86 -16.73 15.42
C GLU A 215 -3.80 -16.74 16.53
N GLY A 216 -3.00 -17.81 16.63
CA GLY A 216 -1.86 -17.89 17.54
C GLY A 216 -0.77 -16.87 17.25
N LEU A 217 -0.43 -16.67 15.96
CA LEU A 217 0.54 -15.66 15.54
C LEU A 217 0.05 -14.23 15.80
N GLU A 218 -1.22 -13.95 15.52
CA GLU A 218 -1.83 -12.65 15.79
C GLU A 218 -1.79 -12.33 17.29
N LYS A 219 -2.20 -13.27 18.15
CA LYS A 219 -2.11 -13.12 19.62
C LYS A 219 -0.69 -12.86 20.08
N ALA A 220 0.29 -13.64 19.58
CA ALA A 220 1.70 -13.44 19.94
C ALA A 220 2.24 -12.07 19.52
N GLN A 221 1.82 -11.55 18.36
CA GLN A 221 2.18 -10.20 17.91
C GLN A 221 1.59 -9.13 18.82
N VAL A 222 0.30 -9.25 19.17
CA VAL A 222 -0.39 -8.31 20.09
C VAL A 222 0.29 -8.30 21.45
N GLU A 223 0.66 -9.47 21.98
CA GLU A 223 1.40 -9.58 23.24
C GLU A 223 2.78 -8.91 23.15
N TYR A 224 3.53 -9.17 22.08
CA TYR A 224 4.84 -8.57 21.86
C TYR A 224 4.79 -7.03 21.78
N GLU A 225 3.82 -6.48 21.04
CA GLU A 225 3.63 -5.03 20.91
C GLU A 225 3.23 -4.40 22.25
N THR A 226 2.31 -5.05 22.98
CA THR A 226 1.89 -4.62 24.32
C THR A 226 3.07 -4.59 25.30
N ASP A 227 3.90 -5.63 25.30
CA ASP A 227 5.07 -5.71 26.16
C ASP A 227 6.18 -4.73 25.77
N LYS A 228 6.35 -4.48 24.47
CA LYS A 228 7.27 -3.45 23.97
C LYS A 228 6.85 -2.06 24.44
N ASP A 229 5.55 -1.76 24.44
CA ASP A 229 5.03 -0.48 24.94
C ASP A 229 5.20 -0.34 26.45
N LYS A 230 4.99 -1.42 27.23
CA LYS A 230 5.32 -1.42 28.66
C LYS A 230 6.79 -1.12 28.91
N ARG A 231 7.71 -1.74 28.15
CA ARG A 231 9.15 -1.50 28.27
C ARG A 231 9.54 -0.07 27.90
N ARG A 232 8.87 0.52 26.90
CA ARG A 232 9.10 1.92 26.47
C ARG A 232 8.62 2.95 27.50
N ARG A 233 7.55 2.64 28.25
CA ARG A 233 7.05 3.53 29.31
C ARG A 233 7.93 3.53 30.56
N GLY A 234 8.92 2.64 30.64
CA GLY A 234 9.71 2.43 31.85
C GLY A 234 8.85 1.97 33.03
N PRO A 235 9.45 1.59 34.17
CA PRO A 235 8.70 1.66 35.42
C PRO A 235 8.25 3.11 35.53
N LEU A 236 6.93 3.34 35.65
CA LEU A 236 6.43 4.62 36.11
C LEU A 236 7.24 4.90 37.37
N ARG A 237 8.18 5.85 37.30
CA ARG A 237 8.75 6.36 38.53
C ARG A 237 7.52 6.75 39.34
N PRO A 238 7.39 6.28 40.60
CA PRO A 238 6.45 6.91 41.51
C PRO A 238 6.59 8.40 41.27
N LEU A 239 5.47 9.12 41.15
CA LEU A 239 5.52 10.57 41.18
C LEU A 239 6.16 10.90 42.53
N GLU A 240 7.49 10.92 42.60
CA GLU A 240 8.26 11.64 43.58
C GLU A 240 7.66 13.01 43.47
N GLU A 241 6.92 13.36 44.53
CA GLU A 241 6.14 14.57 44.67
C GLU A 241 6.92 15.68 43.99
N LEU A 242 6.47 16.05 42.78
CA LEU A 242 7.02 17.20 42.10
C LEU A 242 6.93 18.30 43.14
N PRO A 243 8.05 18.94 43.52
CA PRO A 243 8.04 19.94 44.57
C PRO A 243 6.88 20.88 44.24
N THR A 244 5.91 20.93 45.15
CA THR A 244 4.77 21.82 45.04
C THR A 244 5.38 23.19 44.84
N ILE A 245 5.35 23.67 43.59
CA ILE A 245 5.70 25.04 43.27
C ILE A 245 4.69 25.82 44.09
N SER A 246 5.14 26.43 45.19
CA SER A 246 4.26 27.27 45.97
C SER A 246 3.84 28.42 45.07
N ASP A 247 2.54 28.66 44.98
CA ASP A 247 1.91 29.73 44.18
C ASP A 247 2.33 31.16 44.62
N SER A 248 3.43 31.32 45.35
CA SER A 248 3.92 32.58 45.90
C SER A 248 4.84 33.37 44.96
N ASP A 249 5.34 32.76 43.87
CA ASP A 249 6.28 33.40 42.95
C ASP A 249 5.66 33.64 41.57
N ASN A 250 4.44 34.19 41.54
CA ASN A 250 3.88 34.73 40.31
C ASN A 250 4.22 36.23 40.27
N PRO A 251 5.28 36.67 39.56
CA PRO A 251 5.53 38.08 39.36
C PRO A 251 4.35 38.69 38.61
N ASP A 252 3.81 39.74 39.21
CA ASP A 252 2.70 40.54 38.70
C ASP A 252 3.07 41.07 37.30
N ASP A 253 2.54 40.42 36.26
CA ASP A 253 2.75 40.74 34.85
C ASP A 253 1.89 41.95 34.43
N SER A 254 1.89 43.04 35.23
CA SER A 254 1.03 44.22 35.01
C SER A 254 1.63 45.29 34.09
N ASP A 255 2.90 45.20 33.69
CA ASP A 255 3.62 46.36 33.15
C ASP A 255 3.97 46.31 31.66
N TYR A 256 3.48 45.32 30.89
CA TYR A 256 3.87 45.18 29.47
C TYR A 256 2.98 45.86 28.42
N TYR A 257 2.01 46.67 28.84
CA TYR A 257 1.20 47.48 27.91
C TYR A 257 1.18 48.96 28.32
N ALA A 258 2.27 49.67 28.03
CA ALA A 258 2.33 51.13 27.97
C ALA A 258 3.15 51.59 26.76
#